data_AF-A0A2U1WC04-F1
#
_entry.id   AF-A0A2U1WC04-F1
#
_cell.length_a   1.000
_cell.length_b   1.000
_cell.length_c   1.000
_cell.angle_alpha   90.00
_cell.angle_beta   90.00
_cell.angle_gamma   90.00
#
_symmetry.space_group_name_H-M   'P 1'
#
loop_
_entity.id
_entity.type
_entity.pdbx_description
1 polymer ?
#
loop_
_entity_poly.entity_id
_entity_poly.type
_entity_poly.pdbx_seq_one_letter_code
_entity_poly.pdbx_strand_id
1 'polypeptide(L)'
;MPAQPPSEYVATLCEMLAPLGDVRVRRMFGGYGLSIDGLTFALIADEILYFKADDVNRASFAELGLEPFRPMPDKPTTLSYYPPPDSAFDDRDELLPWARSGFEAALRAAAKKAAKAKRT
;
A
#
# COMPACT_ATOMS: atom_id res chain seq x y z
N MET A 1 -18.25 -17.96 6.30
CA MET A 1 -18.40 -16.62 5.72
C MET A 1 -17.82 -16.67 4.31
N PRO A 2 -18.61 -16.55 3.25
CA PRO A 2 -18.12 -16.71 1.89
C PRO A 2 -17.11 -15.60 1.57
N ALA A 3 -16.02 -15.95 0.89
CA ALA A 3 -15.07 -14.98 0.37
C ALA A 3 -15.82 -14.08 -0.63
N GLN A 4 -16.11 -12.84 -0.23
CA GLN A 4 -16.65 -11.84 -1.15
C GLN A 4 -15.74 -11.79 -2.39
N PRO A 5 -16.33 -11.69 -3.60
CA PRO A 5 -15.55 -11.33 -4.79
C PRO A 5 -14.76 -10.05 -4.50
N PRO A 6 -13.65 -9.76 -5.22
CA PRO A 6 -12.99 -8.46 -5.07
C PRO A 6 -14.07 -7.39 -5.14
N SER A 7 -14.29 -6.69 -4.02
CA SER A 7 -15.32 -5.66 -3.92
C SER A 7 -15.14 -4.71 -5.11
N GLU A 8 -16.22 -4.15 -5.67
CA GLU A 8 -16.12 -3.19 -6.78
C GLU A 8 -15.06 -2.12 -6.51
N TYR A 9 -14.94 -1.72 -5.24
CA TYR A 9 -13.86 -0.88 -4.70
C TYR A 9 -12.43 -1.32 -5.11
N VAL A 10 -12.09 -2.60 -4.96
CA VAL A 10 -10.78 -3.15 -5.33
C VAL A 10 -10.55 -3.04 -6.84
N ALA A 11 -11.59 -3.31 -7.63
CA ALA A 11 -11.51 -3.19 -9.08
C ALA A 11 -11.32 -1.72 -9.50
N THR A 12 -12.10 -0.79 -8.94
CA THR A 12 -11.95 0.66 -9.16
C THR A 12 -10.56 1.14 -8.80
N LEU A 13 -10.03 0.76 -7.64
CA LEU A 13 -8.66 1.11 -7.24
C LEU A 13 -7.63 0.50 -8.19
N CYS A 14 -7.82 -0.74 -8.64
CA CYS A 14 -6.93 -1.35 -9.61
C CYS A 14 -6.92 -0.57 -10.94
N GLU A 15 -8.08 -0.08 -11.40
CA GLU A 15 -8.18 0.74 -12.60
C GLU A 15 -7.56 2.13 -12.41
N MET A 16 -7.74 2.75 -11.25
CA MET A 16 -7.09 4.01 -10.89
C MET A 16 -5.56 3.88 -10.84
N LEU A 17 -5.06 2.72 -10.41
CA LEU A 17 -3.64 2.40 -10.26
C LEU A 17 -3.03 1.75 -11.51
N ALA A 18 -3.83 1.33 -12.49
CA ALA A 18 -3.37 0.79 -13.78
C ALA A 18 -2.33 1.66 -14.51
N PRO A 19 -2.41 3.01 -14.56
CA PRO A 19 -1.37 3.83 -15.17
C PRO A 19 -0.02 3.78 -14.44
N LEU A 20 0.00 3.27 -13.21
CA LEU A 20 1.21 3.15 -12.38
C LEU A 20 2.03 1.88 -12.73
N GLY A 21 1.40 0.85 -13.29
CA GLY A 21 2.05 -0.39 -13.73
C GLY A 21 1.12 -1.61 -13.79
N ASP A 22 1.72 -2.81 -13.94
CA ASP A 22 1.01 -4.11 -13.88
C ASP A 22 0.61 -4.41 -12.43
N VAL A 23 -0.55 -3.89 -12.01
CA VAL A 23 -1.06 -4.07 -10.65
C VAL A 23 -1.69 -5.45 -10.51
N ARG A 24 -1.06 -6.32 -9.73
CA ARG A 24 -1.61 -7.61 -9.31
C ARG A 24 -2.22 -7.53 -7.93
N VAL A 25 -3.49 -7.87 -7.86
CA VAL A 25 -4.24 -8.01 -6.62
C VAL A 25 -4.11 -9.45 -6.10
N ARG A 26 -3.79 -9.60 -4.81
CA ARG A 26 -3.67 -10.90 -4.15
C ARG A 26 -4.35 -10.88 -2.79
N ARG A 27 -5.29 -11.80 -2.56
CA ARG A 27 -5.97 -11.94 -1.26
C ARG A 27 -4.95 -12.25 -0.16
N MET A 28 -4.90 -11.44 0.89
CA MET A 28 -4.04 -11.66 2.06
C MET A 28 -4.72 -11.13 3.33
N PHE A 29 -4.70 -11.93 4.41
CA PHE A 29 -5.09 -11.49 5.76
C PHE A 29 -6.52 -10.89 5.88
N GLY A 30 -7.50 -11.46 5.17
CA GLY A 30 -8.88 -10.95 5.19
C GLY A 30 -9.12 -9.73 4.27
N GLY A 31 -8.07 -9.20 3.66
CA GLY A 31 -8.12 -8.11 2.67
C GLY A 31 -7.51 -8.50 1.31
N TYR A 32 -6.98 -7.50 0.60
CA TYR A 32 -6.34 -7.63 -0.71
C TYR A 32 -5.02 -6.84 -0.74
N GLY A 33 -3.89 -7.50 -0.97
CA GLY A 33 -2.61 -6.84 -1.24
C GLY A 33 -2.48 -6.49 -2.73
N LEU A 34 -2.05 -5.28 -3.04
CA LEU A 34 -1.67 -4.86 -4.40
C LEU A 34 -0.15 -4.91 -4.56
N SER A 35 0.27 -5.51 -5.66
CA SER A 35 1.68 -5.71 -5.98
C SER A 35 1.96 -5.40 -7.44
N ILE A 36 2.99 -4.62 -7.72
CA ILE A 36 3.49 -4.35 -9.08
C ILE A 36 4.81 -5.10 -9.24
N ASP A 37 4.94 -5.91 -10.29
CA ASP A 37 6.15 -6.71 -10.56
C ASP A 37 6.56 -7.65 -9.40
N GLY A 38 5.59 -8.04 -8.56
CA GLY A 38 5.85 -8.84 -7.36
C GLY A 38 6.28 -8.03 -6.12
N LEU A 39 6.32 -6.70 -6.21
CA LEU A 39 6.54 -5.79 -5.09
C LEU A 39 5.21 -5.29 -4.54
N THR A 40 4.87 -5.71 -3.32
CA THR A 40 3.69 -5.19 -2.61
C THR A 40 3.91 -3.74 -2.20
N PHE A 41 3.08 -2.85 -2.74
CA PHE A 41 3.15 -1.40 -2.51
C PHE A 41 1.89 -0.84 -1.84
N ALA A 42 0.77 -1.56 -1.91
CA ALA A 42 -0.46 -1.20 -1.24
C ALA A 42 -1.19 -2.43 -0.73
N LEU A 43 -2.09 -2.24 0.22
CA LEU A 43 -3.01 -3.25 0.71
C LEU A 43 -4.37 -2.62 0.96
N ILE A 44 -5.42 -3.42 0.84
CA ILE A 44 -6.80 -3.05 1.13
C ILE A 44 -7.24 -3.94 2.26
N ALA A 45 -7.63 -3.36 3.39
CA ALA A 45 -8.15 -4.07 4.54
C ALA A 45 -9.36 -3.31 5.08
N ASP A 46 -10.42 -4.03 5.43
CA ASP A 46 -11.66 -3.41 5.93
C ASP A 46 -12.21 -2.33 4.99
N GLU A 47 -12.15 -2.58 3.68
CA GLU A 47 -12.55 -1.61 2.62
C GLU A 47 -11.75 -0.29 2.62
N ILE A 48 -10.62 -0.24 3.32
CA ILE A 48 -9.70 0.90 3.35
C ILE A 48 -8.42 0.54 2.62
N LEU A 49 -8.00 1.39 1.69
CA LEU A 49 -6.70 1.30 1.03
C LEU A 49 -5.61 1.88 1.92
N TYR A 50 -4.49 1.18 2.00
CA TYR A 50 -3.29 1.60 2.68
C TYR A 50 -2.09 1.48 1.75
N PHE A 51 -1.30 2.54 1.66
CA PHE A 51 -0.06 2.58 0.90
C PHE A 51 1.13 2.32 1.79
N LYS A 52 2.11 1.58 1.26
CA LYS A 52 3.34 1.31 1.96
C LYS A 52 4.17 2.59 2.10
N ALA A 53 4.50 2.96 3.31
CA ALA A 53 5.46 3.98 3.62
C ALA A 53 6.82 3.38 4.02
N ASP A 54 7.89 4.11 3.75
CA ASP A 54 9.23 3.86 4.28
C ASP A 54 9.70 5.11 5.04
N ASP A 55 10.89 5.08 5.63
CA ASP A 55 11.41 6.20 6.43
C ASP A 55 11.45 7.52 5.67
N VAL A 56 11.56 7.45 4.33
CA VAL A 56 11.64 8.63 3.47
C VAL A 56 10.28 9.31 3.23
N ASN A 57 9.21 8.54 3.01
CA ASN A 57 7.89 9.12 2.72
C ASN A 57 6.99 9.18 3.96
N ARG A 58 7.32 8.43 5.05
CA ARG A 58 6.53 8.44 6.30
C ARG A 58 6.43 9.83 6.90
N ALA A 59 7.46 10.67 6.71
CA ALA A 59 7.46 12.04 7.20
C ALA A 59 6.28 12.81 6.58
N SER A 60 6.07 12.69 5.27
CA SER A 60 4.95 13.34 4.59
C SER A 60 3.59 12.85 5.07
N PHE A 61 3.43 11.56 5.36
CA PHE A 61 2.19 11.02 5.95
C PHE A 61 1.99 11.50 7.40
N ALA A 62 3.05 11.52 8.19
CA ALA A 62 3.01 11.97 9.58
C ALA A 62 2.77 13.49 9.69
N GLU A 63 3.28 14.29 8.75
CA GLU A 63 3.01 15.73 8.65
C GLU A 63 1.53 16.00 8.35
N LEU A 64 0.87 15.09 7.63
CA LEU A 64 -0.58 15.14 7.42
C LEU A 64 -1.39 14.62 8.61
N GLY A 65 -0.73 14.17 9.68
CA GLY A 65 -1.39 13.58 10.85
C GLY A 65 -1.98 12.20 10.60
N LEU A 66 -1.57 11.51 9.53
CA LEU A 66 -2.08 10.18 9.19
C LEU A 66 -1.38 9.13 10.07
N GLU A 67 -2.17 8.30 10.75
CA GLU A 67 -1.64 7.24 11.60
C GLU A 67 -1.31 5.97 10.78
N PRO A 68 -0.16 5.31 11.07
CA PRO A 68 0.18 4.05 10.43
C PRO A 68 -0.78 2.94 10.85
N PHE A 69 -0.99 1.98 9.94
CA PHE A 69 -1.75 0.78 10.20
C PHE A 69 -1.11 -0.03 11.33
N ARG A 70 -1.80 -0.05 12.47
CA ARG A 70 -1.36 -0.75 13.68
C ARG A 70 -2.29 -1.93 13.95
N PRO A 71 -2.01 -3.12 13.39
CA PRO A 71 -2.89 -4.28 13.56
C PRO A 71 -2.93 -4.82 14.99
N MET A 72 -1.91 -4.52 15.82
CA MET A 72 -1.84 -4.94 17.21
C MET A 72 -1.20 -3.84 18.06
N PRO A 73 -1.86 -3.36 19.14
CA PRO A 73 -1.25 -2.39 20.06
C PRO A 73 -0.10 -2.99 20.90
N ASP A 74 -0.07 -4.32 21.05
CA ASP A 74 0.85 -5.04 21.95
C ASP A 74 2.12 -5.58 21.25
N LYS A 75 2.17 -5.59 19.90
CA LYS A 75 3.35 -6.03 19.15
C LYS A 75 4.02 -4.87 18.40
N PRO A 76 5.37 -4.83 18.36
CA PRO A 76 6.13 -3.79 17.66
C PRO A 76 6.08 -3.90 16.13
N THR A 77 5.25 -4.79 15.56
CA THR A 77 5.05 -4.88 14.12
C THR A 77 4.12 -3.78 13.65
N THR A 78 4.59 -2.52 13.76
CA THR A 78 3.97 -1.40 13.06
C THR A 78 4.24 -1.61 11.58
N LEU A 79 3.18 -1.98 10.86
CA LEU A 79 3.21 -2.03 9.42
C LEU A 79 3.24 -0.58 8.96
N SER A 80 4.32 -0.17 8.29
CA SER A 80 4.46 1.17 7.70
C SER A 80 3.52 1.27 6.49
N TYR A 81 2.22 1.26 6.74
CA TYR A 81 1.17 1.37 5.76
C TYR A 81 0.24 2.48 6.22
N TYR A 82 0.02 3.49 5.38
CA TYR A 82 -0.76 4.68 5.74
C TYR A 82 -1.95 4.78 4.80
N PRO A 83 -3.15 5.09 5.31
CA PRO A 83 -4.27 5.40 4.44
C PRO A 83 -4.01 6.74 3.75
N PRO A 84 -4.42 6.90 2.47
CA PRO A 84 -4.45 8.22 1.86
C PRO A 84 -5.57 9.07 2.50
N PRO A 85 -5.53 10.40 2.37
CA PRO A 85 -6.62 11.26 2.84
C PRO A 85 -7.93 10.97 2.09
N ASP A 86 -9.07 11.23 2.74
CA ASP A 86 -10.40 10.99 2.15
C ASP A 86 -10.60 11.67 0.79
N SER A 87 -10.01 12.86 0.59
CA SER A 87 -10.01 13.57 -0.70
C SER A 87 -9.38 12.77 -1.83
N ALA A 88 -8.32 12.00 -1.53
CA ALA A 88 -7.66 11.17 -2.53
C ALA A 88 -8.49 9.94 -2.94
N PHE A 89 -9.54 9.57 -2.20
CA PHE A 89 -10.48 8.54 -2.67
C PHE A 89 -11.49 9.08 -3.69
N ASP A 90 -11.74 10.39 -3.69
CA ASP A 90 -12.62 11.05 -4.64
C ASP A 90 -11.91 11.30 -5.99
N ASP A 91 -10.61 11.65 -5.93
CA ASP A 91 -9.81 11.99 -7.10
C ASP A 91 -8.61 11.05 -7.34
N ARG A 92 -8.60 10.40 -8.52
CA ARG A 92 -7.45 9.60 -8.99
C ARG A 92 -6.17 10.43 -9.04
N ASP A 93 -6.26 11.70 -9.43
CA ASP A 93 -5.08 12.58 -9.56
C ASP A 93 -4.43 12.85 -8.20
N GLU A 94 -5.22 12.85 -7.12
CA GLU A 94 -4.72 12.93 -5.75
C GLU A 94 -4.24 11.57 -5.25
N LEU A 95 -4.87 10.46 -5.64
CA LEU A 95 -4.44 9.11 -5.26
C LEU A 95 -3.10 8.67 -5.89
N LEU A 96 -2.88 9.02 -7.16
CA LEU A 96 -1.71 8.65 -7.94
C LEU A 96 -0.37 9.02 -7.27
N PRO A 97 -0.14 10.25 -6.76
CA PRO A 97 1.11 10.59 -6.08
C PRO A 97 1.32 9.79 -4.79
N TRP A 98 0.25 9.47 -4.05
CA TRP A 98 0.33 8.59 -2.87
C TRP A 98 0.71 7.17 -3.24
N ALA A 99 0.05 6.63 -4.25
CA ALA A 99 0.35 5.31 -4.80
C ALA A 99 1.77 5.20 -5.33
N ARG A 100 2.22 6.22 -6.06
CA ARG A 100 3.59 6.33 -6.58
C ARG A 100 4.60 6.37 -5.45
N SER A 101 4.35 7.19 -4.44
CA SER A 101 5.20 7.26 -3.25
C SER A 101 5.29 5.91 -2.54
N GLY A 102 4.18 5.16 -2.48
CA GLY A 102 4.18 3.82 -1.90
C GLY A 102 4.89 2.78 -2.76
N PHE A 103 4.79 2.89 -4.08
CA PHE A 103 5.53 2.05 -5.01
C PHE A 103 7.04 2.30 -4.94
N GLU A 104 7.47 3.57 -4.87
CA GLU A 104 8.88 3.91 -4.65
C GLU A 104 9.42 3.36 -3.32
N ALA A 105 8.64 3.42 -2.25
CA ALA A 105 8.99 2.79 -0.98
C ALA A 105 9.14 1.26 -1.12
N ALA A 106 8.23 0.61 -1.85
CA ALA A 106 8.32 -0.82 -2.13
C ALA A 106 9.59 -1.16 -2.94
N LEU A 107 9.90 -0.39 -3.98
CA LEU A 107 11.12 -0.53 -4.79
C LEU A 107 12.39 -0.39 -3.93
N ARG A 108 12.46 0.63 -3.07
CA ARG A 108 13.60 0.84 -2.15
C ARG A 108 13.76 -0.33 -1.17
N ALA A 109 12.64 -0.85 -0.63
CA ALA A 109 12.66 -2.01 0.25
C ALA A 109 13.16 -3.27 -0.47
N ALA A 110 12.73 -3.50 -1.71
CA ALA A 110 13.21 -4.61 -2.53
C ALA A 110 14.69 -4.46 -2.89
N ALA A 111 15.13 -3.25 -3.26
CA ALA A 111 16.54 -2.95 -3.54
C ALA A 111 17.43 -3.20 -2.30
N LYS A 112 17.00 -2.77 -1.10
CA LYS A 112 17.68 -3.09 0.17
C LYS A 112 17.78 -4.60 0.40
N LYS A 113 16.70 -5.35 0.15
CA LYS A 113 16.67 -6.80 0.31
C LYS A 113 17.62 -7.51 -0.65
N ALA A 114 17.63 -7.10 -1.93
CA ALA A 114 18.54 -7.64 -2.94
C ALA A 114 20.02 -7.36 -2.61
N ALA A 115 20.34 -6.15 -2.16
CA ALA A 115 21.68 -5.78 -1.72
C ALA A 115 22.16 -6.62 -0.53
N LYS A 116 21.26 -6.96 0.40
CA LYS A 116 21.58 -7.83 1.54
C LYS A 116 21.78 -9.29 1.11
N ALA A 117 20.99 -9.78 0.16
CA ALA A 117 21.11 -11.15 -0.35
C ALA A 117 22.41 -11.38 -1.14
N LYS A 118 22.95 -10.36 -1.81
CA LYS A 118 24.24 -10.46 -2.54
C LYS A 118 25.48 -10.42 -1.64
N ARG A 119 25.30 -10.14 -0.34
CA ARG A 119 26.37 -10.07 0.67
C ARG A 119 26.46 -11.33 1.54
N THR A 120 25.68 -12.37 1.25
CA THR A 120 25.74 -13.66 1.96
C THR A 120 26.31 -14.77 1.09
#